data_AF-A0A4V2Q3Z5-F1
#
_entry.id   AF-A0A4V2Q3Z5-F1
#
_cell.length_a   1.000
_cell.length_b   1.000
_cell.length_c   1.000
_cell.angle_alpha   90.00
_cell.angle_beta   90.00
_cell.angle_gamma   90.00
#
_symmetry.space_group_name_H-M   'P 1'
#
loop_
_entity.id
_entity.type
_entity.pdbx_description
1 polymer ?
#
loop_
_entity_poly.entity_id
_entity_poly.type
_entity_poly.pdbx_seq_one_letter_code
_entity_poly.pdbx_strand_id
1 'polypeptide(L)'
;MANNSENSSTAHVELDPEHEDAVVRWCNRMIRHGVRLMSVLMLIIIVLAIIDAGFTTFQKLLEPPLYILEVSDLLTVFSAVLVVLIAVEIYTNITLYLTANVIHIKLVVATALMAVARKIITLDDKNLEPQYFLGYAALGLSLGLTYWLIARKP
;
A
#
# COMPACT_ATOMS: atom_id res chain seq x y z
N MET A 1 68.89 15.77 -21.70
CA MET A 1 68.26 16.50 -22.82
C MET A 1 67.03 15.70 -23.20
N ALA A 2 65.87 16.07 -22.64
CA ALA A 2 64.79 16.81 -23.32
C ALA A 2 63.97 15.87 -24.25
N ASN A 3 62.64 15.76 -24.20
CA ASN A 3 61.65 16.62 -23.57
C ASN A 3 60.35 15.83 -23.30
N ASN A 4 59.70 16.23 -22.21
CA ASN A 4 58.32 15.99 -21.84
C ASN A 4 57.40 16.94 -22.64
N SER A 5 56.22 16.48 -23.08
CA SER A 5 54.97 17.27 -23.16
C SER A 5 53.97 16.50 -24.05
N GLU A 6 52.98 15.87 -23.42
CA GLU A 6 51.57 16.31 -23.47
C GLU A 6 50.85 15.92 -24.76
N ASN A 7 49.89 14.99 -24.66
CA ASN A 7 48.52 15.39 -24.94
C ASN A 7 47.48 14.49 -24.25
N SER A 8 46.82 15.11 -23.26
CA SER A 8 45.51 14.85 -22.63
C SER A 8 44.75 13.56 -22.98
N SER A 9 44.47 12.66 -22.03
CA SER A 9 43.49 12.83 -20.93
C SER A 9 42.06 13.13 -21.42
N THR A 10 41.35 12.08 -21.84
CA THR A 10 39.90 11.96 -21.63
C THR A 10 39.59 10.56 -21.10
N ALA A 11 40.21 10.21 -19.98
CA ALA A 11 39.58 9.24 -19.09
C ALA A 11 38.32 9.94 -18.58
N HIS A 12 37.16 9.49 -19.02
CA HIS A 12 35.92 9.84 -18.37
C HIS A 12 36.08 9.42 -16.90
N VAL A 13 36.35 10.40 -16.04
CA VAL A 13 36.35 10.23 -14.60
C VAL A 13 34.91 9.87 -14.27
N GLU A 14 34.65 8.56 -14.17
CA GLU A 14 33.47 8.06 -13.49
C GLU A 14 33.41 8.77 -12.14
N LEU A 15 32.24 9.34 -11.87
CA LEU A 15 31.90 10.00 -10.62
C LEU A 15 32.48 9.21 -9.45
N ASP A 16 33.39 9.85 -8.71
CA ASP A 16 34.03 9.31 -7.52
C ASP A 16 32.96 8.73 -6.57
N PRO A 17 32.96 7.40 -6.32
CA PRO A 17 31.95 6.75 -5.50
C PRO A 17 32.01 7.13 -4.01
N GLU A 18 33.02 7.90 -3.56
CA GLU A 18 33.13 8.38 -2.18
C GLU A 18 32.43 9.73 -1.92
N HIS A 19 31.99 10.45 -2.95
CA HIS A 19 31.17 11.65 -2.76
C HIS A 19 29.68 11.29 -2.65
N GLU A 20 29.30 10.69 -1.52
CA GLU A 20 27.91 10.73 -1.10
C GLU A 20 27.48 12.21 -0.95
N ASP A 21 26.67 12.70 -1.89
CA ASP A 21 26.15 14.06 -1.89
C ASP A 21 25.48 14.41 -0.55
N ALA A 22 25.92 15.50 0.09
CA ALA A 22 25.36 15.95 1.36
C ALA A 22 23.84 16.21 1.28
N VAL A 23 23.36 16.60 0.09
CA VAL A 23 21.96 16.79 -0.23
C VAL A 23 21.19 15.46 -0.15
N VAL A 24 21.74 14.38 -0.73
CA VAL A 24 21.11 13.05 -0.73
C VAL A 24 20.98 12.50 0.69
N ARG A 25 22.03 12.63 1.52
CA ARG A 25 21.96 12.25 2.93
C ARG A 25 20.88 13.01 3.71
N TRP A 26 20.73 14.29 3.45
CA TRP A 26 19.70 15.12 4.08
C TRP A 26 18.29 14.71 3.65
N CYS A 27 18.07 14.52 2.34
CA CYS A 27 16.80 14.02 1.80
C CYS A 27 16.40 12.67 2.41
N ASN A 28 17.33 11.70 2.45
CA ASN A 28 17.07 10.38 3.01
C ASN A 28 16.72 10.45 4.51
N ARG A 29 17.32 11.38 5.26
CA ARG A 29 16.99 11.60 6.68
C ARG A 29 15.57 12.15 6.84
N MET A 30 15.18 13.15 6.04
CA MET A 30 13.83 13.70 6.06
C MET A 30 12.78 12.66 5.68
N ILE A 31 13.02 11.88 4.64
CA ILE A 31 12.14 10.78 4.23
C ILE A 31 11.95 9.81 5.39
N ARG A 32 13.04 9.38 6.05
CA ARG A 32 12.95 8.45 7.20
C ARG A 32 12.14 9.02 8.36
N HIS A 33 12.26 10.31 8.66
CA HIS A 33 11.42 10.97 9.66
C HIS A 33 9.94 11.04 9.24
N GLY A 34 9.68 11.38 7.97
CA GLY A 34 8.33 11.42 7.42
C GLY A 34 7.63 10.07 7.49
N VAL A 35 8.30 8.98 7.10
CA VAL A 35 7.72 7.64 7.15
C VAL A 35 7.51 7.17 8.60
N ARG A 36 8.39 7.54 9.55
CA ARG A 36 8.14 7.32 10.99
C ARG A 36 6.87 8.01 11.48
N LEU A 37 6.68 9.28 11.12
CA LEU A 37 5.48 10.03 11.48
C LEU A 37 4.23 9.37 10.89
N MET A 38 4.29 8.93 9.63
CA MET A 38 3.19 8.20 8.98
C MET A 38 2.85 6.90 9.70
N SER A 39 3.84 6.16 10.18
CA SER A 39 3.61 4.92 10.95
C SER A 39 2.83 5.19 12.25
N VAL A 40 3.17 6.26 12.98
CA VAL A 40 2.44 6.67 14.19
C VAL A 40 1.03 7.15 13.86
N LEU A 41 0.88 7.96 12.80
CA LEU A 41 -0.44 8.42 12.34
C LEU A 41 -1.34 7.26 11.95
N MET A 42 -0.81 6.26 11.23
CA MET A 42 -1.57 5.07 10.85
C MET A 42 -1.98 4.24 12.05
N LEU A 43 -1.17 4.15 13.11
CA LEU A 43 -1.56 3.49 14.34
C LEU A 43 -2.79 4.16 14.98
N ILE A 44 -2.82 5.49 15.01
CA ILE A 44 -3.98 6.26 15.49
C ILE A 44 -5.20 5.97 14.62
N ILE A 45 -5.06 5.98 13.30
CA ILE A 45 -6.15 5.67 12.35
C ILE A 45 -6.69 4.25 12.58
N ILE A 46 -5.83 3.26 12.81
CA ILE A 46 -6.24 1.89 13.11
C ILE A 46 -7.10 1.84 14.37
N VAL A 47 -6.67 2.49 15.45
CA VAL A 47 -7.43 2.53 16.71
C VAL A 47 -8.79 3.19 16.51
N LEU A 48 -8.83 4.32 15.80
CA LEU A 48 -10.09 5.01 15.49
C LEU A 48 -11.02 4.14 14.63
N ALA A 49 -10.49 3.46 13.63
CA ALA A 49 -11.27 2.57 12.76
C ALA A 49 -11.83 1.36 13.53
N ILE A 50 -11.07 0.81 14.49
CA ILE A 50 -11.55 -0.28 15.36
C ILE A 50 -12.73 0.20 16.22
N ILE A 51 -12.59 1.39 16.82
CA ILE A 51 -13.67 2.00 17.62
C ILE A 51 -14.91 2.24 16.75
N ASP A 52 -14.73 2.82 15.56
CA ASP A 52 -15.80 3.11 14.61
C ASP A 52 -16.53 1.83 14.14
N ALA A 53 -15.79 0.77 13.81
CA ALA A 53 -16.36 -0.51 13.42
C ALA A 53 -17.13 -1.16 14.57
N GLY A 54 -16.59 -1.12 15.80
CA GLY A 54 -17.27 -1.61 16.99
C GLY A 54 -18.54 -0.83 17.28
N PHE A 55 -18.49 0.50 17.17
CA PHE A 55 -19.63 1.38 17.37
C PHE A 55 -20.71 1.16 16.31
N THR A 56 -20.35 1.06 15.03
CA THR A 56 -21.26 0.76 13.93
C THR A 56 -21.96 -0.58 14.16
N THR A 57 -21.20 -1.61 14.57
CA THR A 57 -21.77 -2.93 14.89
C THR A 57 -22.78 -2.85 16.04
N PHE A 58 -22.46 -2.08 17.08
CA PHE A 58 -23.35 -1.89 18.22
C PHE A 58 -24.62 -1.12 17.84
N GLN A 59 -24.49 -0.06 17.04
CA GLN A 59 -25.64 0.70 16.54
C GLN A 59 -26.57 -0.19 15.72
N LYS A 60 -26.04 -0.98 14.79
CA LYS A 60 -26.83 -1.90 13.96
C LYS A 60 -27.53 -2.99 14.76
N LEU A 61 -26.96 -3.44 15.86
CA LEU A 61 -27.59 -4.44 16.72
C LEU A 61 -28.79 -3.88 17.52
N LEU A 62 -28.77 -2.58 17.83
CA LEU A 62 -29.81 -1.88 18.58
C LEU A 62 -30.86 -1.20 17.69
N GLU A 63 -30.68 -1.19 16.37
CA GLU A 63 -31.72 -0.76 15.43
C GLU A 63 -32.86 -1.78 15.41
N PRO A 64 -34.14 -1.35 15.42
CA PRO A 64 -35.27 -2.28 15.27
C PRO A 64 -35.26 -2.94 13.87
N PRO A 65 -35.47 -4.27 13.72
CA PRO A 65 -35.75 -5.29 14.73
C PRO A 65 -34.52 -5.63 15.59
N LEU A 66 -34.67 -5.45 16.92
CA LEU A 66 -33.56 -5.60 17.86
C LEU A 66 -32.91 -6.99 17.75
N TYR A 67 -31.57 -7.01 17.75
CA TYR A 67 -30.74 -8.21 17.69
C TYR A 67 -30.84 -9.03 16.39
N ILE A 68 -31.51 -8.53 15.35
CA ILE A 68 -31.59 -9.18 14.05
C ILE A 68 -30.90 -8.29 13.02
N LEU A 69 -29.78 -8.74 12.47
CA LEU A 69 -29.10 -8.06 11.37
C LEU A 69 -29.62 -8.57 10.04
N GLU A 70 -30.16 -7.68 9.23
CA GLU A 70 -30.47 -7.99 7.83
C GLU A 70 -29.18 -8.08 7.01
N VAL A 71 -29.27 -8.63 5.79
CA VAL A 71 -28.10 -8.79 4.91
C VAL A 71 -27.40 -7.45 4.64
N SER A 72 -28.15 -6.38 4.45
CA SER A 72 -27.62 -5.03 4.25
C SER A 72 -26.85 -4.50 5.47
N ASP A 73 -27.32 -4.79 6.69
CA ASP A 73 -26.62 -4.38 7.91
C ASP A 73 -25.36 -5.22 8.12
N LEU A 74 -25.41 -6.52 7.80
CA LEU A 74 -24.23 -7.37 7.81
C LEU A 74 -23.16 -6.88 6.83
N LEU A 75 -23.54 -6.49 5.61
CA LEU A 75 -22.63 -5.90 4.64
C LEU A 75 -22.04 -4.56 5.11
N THR A 76 -22.82 -3.77 5.86
CA THR A 76 -22.35 -2.51 6.47
C THR A 76 -21.29 -2.80 7.54
N VAL A 77 -21.55 -3.75 8.43
CA VAL A 77 -20.59 -4.17 9.47
C VAL A 77 -19.32 -4.75 8.85
N PHE A 78 -19.44 -5.61 7.83
CA PHE A 78 -18.28 -6.11 7.10
C PHE A 78 -17.50 -4.99 6.43
N SER A 79 -18.17 -4.01 5.83
CA SER A 79 -17.50 -2.86 5.22
C SER A 79 -16.69 -2.08 6.25
N ALA A 80 -17.24 -1.85 7.45
CA ALA A 80 -16.51 -1.19 8.55
C ALA A 80 -15.28 -2.01 9.01
N VAL A 81 -15.42 -3.32 9.17
CA VAL A 81 -14.28 -4.21 9.50
C VAL A 81 -13.24 -4.23 8.39
N LEU A 82 -13.66 -4.20 7.13
CA LEU A 82 -12.78 -4.18 5.97
C LEU A 82 -11.97 -2.88 5.90
N VAL A 83 -12.52 -1.74 6.33
CA VAL A 83 -11.76 -0.49 6.48
C VAL A 83 -10.64 -0.63 7.51
N VAL A 84 -10.90 -1.27 8.65
CA VAL A 84 -9.85 -1.57 9.66
C VAL A 84 -8.72 -2.39 9.03
N LEU A 85 -9.07 -3.43 8.28
CA LEU A 85 -8.08 -4.26 7.59
C LEU A 85 -7.29 -3.48 6.53
N ILE A 86 -7.85 -2.42 5.91
CA ILE A 86 -7.10 -1.57 4.96
C ILE A 86 -6.06 -0.76 5.74
N ALA A 87 -6.45 -0.21 6.88
CA ALA A 87 -5.54 0.57 7.71
C ALA A 87 -4.34 -0.28 8.21
N VAL A 88 -4.59 -1.52 8.64
CA VAL A 88 -3.54 -2.47 9.04
C VAL A 88 -2.62 -2.84 7.87
N GLU A 89 -3.18 -3.04 6.68
CA GLU A 89 -2.43 -3.36 5.46
C GLU A 89 -1.49 -2.21 5.07
N ILE A 90 -1.98 -0.96 5.11
CA ILE A 90 -1.17 0.24 4.83
C ILE A 90 -0.09 0.42 5.89
N TYR A 91 -0.39 0.21 7.18
CA TYR A 91 0.61 0.26 8.25
C TYR A 91 1.74 -0.76 8.02
N THR A 92 1.39 -1.98 7.62
CA THR A 92 2.37 -3.03 7.30
C THR A 92 3.26 -2.61 6.12
N ASN A 93 2.68 -2.01 5.08
CA ASN A 93 3.44 -1.47 3.94
C ASN A 93 4.42 -0.36 4.35
N ILE A 94 4.00 0.53 5.26
CA ILE A 94 4.84 1.61 5.78
C ILE A 94 5.97 1.07 6.66
N THR A 95 5.67 0.16 7.60
CA THR A 95 6.68 -0.40 8.52
C THR A 95 7.70 -1.28 7.81
N LEU A 96 7.32 -1.94 6.72
CA LEU A 96 8.22 -2.68 5.86
C LEU A 96 9.29 -1.77 5.24
N TYR A 97 8.92 -0.54 4.85
CA TYR A 97 9.88 0.46 4.38
C TYR A 97 10.90 0.82 5.48
N LEU A 98 10.46 0.99 6.73
CA LEU A 98 11.35 1.29 7.85
C LEU A 98 12.33 0.14 8.16
N THR A 99 11.87 -1.10 8.04
CA THR A 99 12.62 -2.27 8.53
C THR A 99 13.59 -2.81 7.49
N ALA A 100 13.18 -2.85 6.22
CA ALA A 100 13.97 -3.50 5.18
C ALA A 100 14.74 -2.53 4.27
N ASN A 101 14.55 -1.20 4.42
CA ASN A 101 15.15 -0.14 3.56
C ASN A 101 14.99 -0.38 2.03
N VAL A 102 14.10 -1.27 1.62
CA VAL A 102 13.85 -1.63 0.21
C VAL A 102 12.34 -1.77 0.00
N ILE A 103 11.85 -1.19 -1.10
CA ILE A 103 10.45 -1.30 -1.50
C ILE A 103 10.20 -2.74 -1.98
N HIS A 104 9.45 -3.53 -1.20
CA HIS A 104 9.07 -4.88 -1.57
C HIS A 104 7.93 -4.81 -2.59
N ILE A 105 8.30 -4.68 -3.87
CA ILE A 105 7.33 -4.59 -4.98
C ILE A 105 6.36 -5.78 -4.97
N LYS A 106 6.84 -6.98 -4.59
CA LYS A 106 6.01 -8.19 -4.40
C LYS A 106 4.86 -7.95 -3.41
N LEU A 107 5.12 -7.26 -2.30
CA LEU A 107 4.12 -7.00 -1.26
C LEU A 107 3.13 -5.91 -1.69
N VAL A 108 3.61 -4.84 -2.34
CA VAL A 108 2.73 -3.76 -2.85
C VAL A 108 1.74 -4.28 -3.89
N VAL A 109 2.19 -5.13 -4.82
CA VAL A 109 1.30 -5.74 -5.83
C VAL A 109 0.32 -6.72 -5.18
N ALA A 110 0.76 -7.49 -4.17
CA ALA A 110 -0.15 -8.35 -3.40
C ALA A 110 -1.23 -7.53 -2.68
N THR A 111 -0.87 -6.40 -2.06
CA THR A 111 -1.81 -5.47 -1.43
C THR A 111 -2.82 -4.91 -2.45
N ALA A 112 -2.38 -4.57 -3.66
CA ALA A 112 -3.28 -4.11 -4.72
C ALA A 112 -4.28 -5.20 -5.15
N LEU A 113 -3.80 -6.44 -5.33
CA LEU A 113 -4.65 -7.59 -5.65
C LEU A 113 -5.66 -7.87 -4.52
N MET A 114 -5.22 -7.80 -3.26
CA MET A 114 -6.07 -7.97 -2.08
C MET A 114 -7.14 -6.88 -2.00
N ALA A 115 -6.80 -5.62 -2.30
CA ALA A 115 -7.75 -4.50 -2.28
C ALA A 115 -8.88 -4.70 -3.31
N VAL A 116 -8.54 -5.22 -4.49
CA VAL A 116 -9.52 -5.52 -5.55
C VAL A 116 -10.42 -6.67 -5.15
N ALA A 117 -9.84 -7.76 -4.63
CA ALA A 117 -10.62 -8.88 -4.12
C ALA A 117 -11.60 -8.43 -3.03
N ARG A 118 -11.13 -7.56 -2.11
CA ARG A 118 -11.96 -6.99 -1.05
C ARG A 118 -13.11 -6.13 -1.59
N LYS A 119 -12.86 -5.32 -2.64
CA LYS A 119 -13.91 -4.52 -3.28
C LYS A 119 -14.99 -5.39 -3.93
N ILE A 120 -14.59 -6.49 -4.56
CA ILE A 120 -15.50 -7.46 -5.19
C ILE A 120 -16.38 -8.15 -4.14
N ILE A 121 -15.82 -8.51 -2.98
CA ILE A 121 -16.58 -9.16 -1.88
C ILE A 121 -17.69 -8.23 -1.34
N THR A 122 -17.42 -6.92 -1.26
CA THR A 122 -18.37 -5.92 -0.74
C THR A 122 -19.33 -5.35 -1.77
N LEU A 123 -19.32 -5.87 -2.99
CA LEU A 123 -20.08 -5.29 -4.10
C LEU A 123 -21.56 -5.67 -3.96
N ASP A 124 -22.39 -4.71 -3.54
CA ASP A 124 -23.86 -4.85 -3.45
C ASP A 124 -24.56 -3.65 -4.12
N ASP A 125 -24.32 -3.44 -5.41
CA ASP A 125 -25.10 -2.49 -6.19
C ASP A 125 -26.16 -3.23 -7.00
N LYS A 126 -27.42 -2.92 -6.73
CA LYS A 126 -28.57 -3.54 -7.42
C LYS A 126 -28.71 -3.09 -8.88
N ASN A 127 -27.98 -2.05 -9.29
CA ASN A 127 -28.01 -1.46 -10.63
C ASN A 127 -26.64 -1.50 -11.35
N LEU A 128 -25.76 -2.43 -11.00
CA LEU A 128 -24.48 -2.57 -11.69
C LEU A 128 -24.68 -2.96 -13.14
N GLU A 129 -24.31 -2.06 -14.05
CA GLU A 129 -24.23 -2.40 -15.46
C GLU A 129 -23.16 -3.49 -15.69
N PRO A 130 -23.41 -4.46 -16.59
CA PRO A 130 -22.49 -5.57 -16.84
C PRO A 130 -21.05 -5.15 -17.17
N GLN A 131 -20.86 -3.96 -17.72
CA GLN A 131 -19.55 -3.40 -18.04
C GLN A 131 -18.64 -3.22 -16.81
N TYR A 132 -19.20 -2.86 -15.65
CA TYR A 132 -18.41 -2.71 -14.42
C TYR A 132 -17.90 -4.06 -13.93
N PHE A 133 -18.70 -5.11 -14.06
CA PHE A 133 -18.30 -6.47 -13.67
C PHE A 133 -17.14 -6.98 -14.53
N LEU A 134 -17.21 -6.76 -15.85
CA LEU A 134 -16.10 -7.06 -16.77
C LEU A 134 -14.84 -6.23 -16.46
N GLY A 135 -15.00 -4.96 -16.06
CA GLY A 135 -13.90 -4.11 -15.61
C GLY A 135 -13.16 -4.68 -14.39
N TYR A 136 -13.89 -5.10 -13.36
CA TYR A 136 -13.30 -5.73 -12.17
C TYR A 136 -12.61 -7.06 -12.50
N ALA A 137 -13.19 -7.87 -13.39
CA ALA A 137 -12.59 -9.13 -13.85
C ALA A 137 -11.27 -8.88 -14.60
N ALA A 138 -11.26 -7.93 -15.54
CA ALA A 138 -10.07 -7.55 -16.30
C ALA A 138 -8.96 -6.99 -15.38
N LEU A 139 -9.34 -6.15 -14.42
CA LEU A 139 -8.41 -5.57 -13.45
C LEU A 139 -7.83 -6.65 -12.51
N GLY A 140 -8.65 -7.56 -12.02
CA GLY A 140 -8.21 -8.72 -11.23
C GLY A 140 -7.25 -9.62 -12.01
N LEU A 141 -7.54 -9.93 -13.28
CA LEU A 141 -6.66 -10.71 -14.15
C LEU A 141 -5.33 -9.99 -14.42
N SER A 142 -5.35 -8.68 -14.68
CA SER A 142 -4.15 -7.89 -14.94
C SER A 142 -3.20 -7.87 -13.73
N LEU A 143 -3.73 -7.64 -12.53
CA LEU A 143 -2.95 -7.68 -11.29
C LEU A 143 -2.49 -9.09 -10.94
N GLY A 144 -3.34 -10.10 -11.15
CA GLY A 144 -2.97 -11.50 -10.95
C GLY A 144 -1.82 -11.94 -11.84
N LEU A 145 -1.83 -11.55 -13.13
CA LEU A 145 -0.75 -11.83 -14.06
C LEU A 145 0.53 -11.08 -13.70
N THR A 146 0.41 -9.82 -13.27
CA THR A 146 1.54 -9.01 -12.79
C THR A 146 2.20 -9.64 -11.57
N TYR A 147 1.39 -10.05 -10.58
CA TYR A 147 1.89 -10.74 -9.39
C TYR A 147 2.59 -12.06 -9.74
N TRP A 148 2.00 -12.87 -10.62
CA TRP A 148 2.59 -14.12 -11.08
C TRP A 148 3.97 -13.90 -11.75
N LEU A 149 4.09 -12.89 -12.61
CA LEU A 149 5.34 -12.61 -13.31
C LEU A 149 6.45 -12.13 -12.36
N ILE A 150 6.11 -11.28 -11.39
CA ILE A 150 7.06 -10.78 -10.39
C ILE A 150 7.46 -11.88 -9.41
N ALA A 151 6.51 -12.74 -8.99
CA ALA A 151 6.78 -13.85 -8.08
C ALA A 151 7.65 -14.95 -8.70
N ARG A 152 7.60 -15.12 -10.03
CA ARG A 152 8.33 -16.17 -10.75
C ARG A 152 9.83 -15.88 -10.90
N LYS A 153 10.28 -14.63 -10.80
CA LYS A 153 11.72 -14.32 -10.74
C LYS A 153 12.19 -14.33 -9.27
N PRO A 154 13.17 -15.19 -8.93
CA PRO A 154 13.74 -15.25 -7.59
C PRO A 154 14.33 -13.90 -7.20
#